data_AF-A0A9P8BCT8-F1
#
_entry.id   AF-A0A9P8BCT8-F1
#
_cell.length_a   1.000
_cell.length_b   1.000
_cell.length_c   1.000
_cell.angle_alpha   90.00
_cell.angle_beta   90.00
_cell.angle_gamma   90.00
#
_symmetry.space_group_name_H-M   'P 1'
#
loop_
_entity.id
_entity.type
_entity.pdbx_description
1 polymer ?
#
loop_
_entity_poly.entity_id
_entity_poly.type
_entity_poly.pdbx_seq_one_letter_code
_entity_poly.pdbx_strand_id
1 'polypeptide(L)'
;MPAPIQISLLGLLLAASQAYALSGFIGASMYIVDWMRVNDTVRGDWFANTTVAGQEIVAATQWLNPQGPWSVVNKTLLPPSGNIHDYYSLSPYWWPDCSNVHNTTALTEQQISD
;
A
#
# COMPACT_ATOMS: atom_id res chain seq x y z
N MET A 1 39.72 -27.26 32.80
CA MET A 1 39.59 -25.88 33.32
C MET A 1 39.25 -24.98 32.15
N PRO A 2 38.05 -24.37 32.04
CA PRO A 2 37.72 -23.49 30.93
C PRO A 2 38.22 -22.06 31.21
N ALA A 3 38.74 -21.39 30.17
CA ALA A 3 39.26 -20.02 30.23
C ALA A 3 38.13 -18.97 30.35
N PRO A 4 38.36 -17.80 30.96
CA PRO A 4 37.33 -16.78 31.11
C PRO A 4 37.11 -16.03 29.79
N ILE A 5 35.85 -15.88 29.38
CA ILE A 5 35.42 -15.06 28.25
C ILE A 5 35.62 -13.59 28.63
N GLN A 6 36.59 -12.92 28.00
CA GLN A 6 36.81 -11.48 28.17
C GLN A 6 35.89 -10.72 27.19
N ILE A 7 34.76 -10.22 27.69
CA ILE A 7 33.87 -9.33 26.94
C ILE A 7 34.52 -7.95 26.90
N SER A 8 35.08 -7.58 25.74
CA SER A 8 35.76 -6.28 25.56
C SER A 8 34.76 -5.12 25.58
N LEU A 9 35.07 -4.09 26.37
CA LEU A 9 34.29 -2.84 26.54
C LEU A 9 34.00 -2.12 25.20
N LEU A 10 34.86 -2.33 24.19
CA LEU A 10 34.68 -1.83 22.83
C LEU A 10 33.44 -2.39 22.12
N GLY A 11 33.04 -3.64 22.42
CA GLY A 11 31.88 -4.27 21.80
C GLY A 11 30.56 -3.68 22.30
N LEU A 12 30.50 -3.24 23.56
CA LEU A 12 29.31 -2.62 24.14
C LEU A 12 29.06 -1.22 23.56
N LEU A 13 30.12 -0.47 23.25
CA LEU A 13 30.02 0.87 22.66
C LEU A 13 29.55 0.84 21.19
N LEU A 14 29.93 -0.19 20.43
CA LEU A 14 29.50 -0.36 19.04
C LEU A 14 28.04 -0.82 18.90
N ALA A 15 27.52 -1.52 19.91
CA ALA A 15 26.10 -1.88 19.99
C ALA A 15 25.24 -0.69 20.48
N ALA A 16 25.78 0.16 21.36
CA ALA A 16 25.08 1.34 21.86
C ALA A 16 24.93 2.46 20.82
N SER A 17 25.82 2.55 19.82
CA SER A 17 25.70 3.54 18.74
C SER A 17 24.60 3.23 17.72
N GLN A 18 24.06 2.01 17.70
CA GLN A 18 22.98 1.62 16.78
C GLN A 18 21.58 1.90 17.33
N ALA A 19 21.44 2.28 18.60
CA ALA A 19 20.15 2.48 19.25
C ALA A 19 19.61 3.92 19.16
N TYR A 20 20.36 4.86 18.56
CA TYR A 20 19.95 6.25 18.42
C TYR A 20 19.55 6.57 16.97
N ALA A 21 18.38 6.09 16.58
CA ALA A 21 17.57 6.75 15.56
C ALA A 21 16.10 6.55 15.94
N LEU A 22 15.72 7.20 17.05
CA LEU A 22 14.35 7.33 17.49
C LEU A 22 13.57 8.25 16.55
N SER A 23 12.27 7.99 16.54
CA SER A 23 11.17 8.94 16.50
C SER A 23 10.71 9.47 15.14
N GLY A 24 9.54 8.96 14.76
CA GLY A 24 8.38 9.80 14.45
C GLY A 24 8.38 10.50 13.10
N PHE A 25 7.62 9.97 12.15
CA PHE A 25 6.92 10.84 11.22
C PHE A 25 5.42 10.56 11.28
N ILE A 26 4.72 11.56 11.81
CA ILE A 26 3.28 11.70 11.88
C ILE A 26 2.75 11.85 10.45
N GLY A 27 1.59 11.23 10.18
CA GLY A 27 0.99 11.06 8.87
C GLY A 27 1.10 12.28 7.94
N ALA A 28 1.76 12.07 6.80
CA ALA A 28 1.59 12.92 5.64
C ALA A 28 0.37 12.42 4.87
N SER A 29 -0.76 13.13 4.99
CA SER A 29 -1.87 12.98 4.05
C SER A 29 -1.35 13.29 2.64
N MET A 30 -1.22 12.27 1.80
CA MET A 30 -0.58 12.39 0.49
C MET A 30 -1.57 12.93 -0.54
N TYR A 31 -1.60 14.25 -0.72
CA TYR A 31 -2.05 14.88 -1.97
C TYR A 31 -0.80 15.24 -2.78
N ILE A 32 -0.36 14.37 -3.70
CA ILE A 32 0.72 14.73 -4.63
C ILE A 32 0.13 15.64 -5.70
N VAL A 33 0.39 16.95 -5.59
CA VAL A 33 0.32 17.88 -6.72
C VAL A 33 1.49 18.84 -6.62
N ASP A 34 2.70 18.31 -6.78
CA ASP A 34 3.87 19.12 -7.12
C ASP A 34 4.30 18.78 -8.55
N TRP A 35 4.45 19.81 -9.38
CA TRP A 35 4.76 19.66 -10.80
C TRP A 35 6.26 19.42 -10.98
N MET A 36 6.68 18.15 -10.95
CA MET A 36 8.07 17.79 -11.21
C MET A 36 8.36 17.70 -12.71
N ARG A 37 9.51 18.22 -13.14
CA ARG A 37 9.98 18.05 -14.52
C ARG A 37 10.39 16.59 -14.72
N VAL A 38 9.86 15.96 -15.79
CA VAL A 38 10.14 14.55 -16.15
C VAL A 38 11.63 14.22 -16.15
N ASN A 39 12.46 15.15 -16.61
CA ASN A 39 13.91 14.96 -16.69
C ASN A 39 14.60 14.84 -15.31
N ASP A 40 14.05 15.47 -14.27
CA ASP A 40 14.62 15.42 -12.91
C ASP A 40 14.28 14.06 -12.27
N THR A 41 13.07 13.55 -12.52
CA THR A 41 12.66 12.19 -12.15
C THR A 41 13.52 11.10 -12.81
N VAL A 42 13.84 11.24 -14.10
CA VAL A 42 14.64 10.25 -14.84
C VAL A 42 16.11 10.26 -14.41
N ARG A 43 16.64 11.41 -13.99
CA ARG A 43 18.05 11.55 -13.56
C ARG A 43 18.28 11.25 -12.09
N GLY A 44 17.23 11.17 -11.28
CA GLY A 44 17.35 11.01 -9.83
C GLY A 44 17.77 12.28 -9.10
N ASP A 45 17.70 13.44 -9.77
CA ASP A 45 18.04 14.75 -9.21
C ASP A 45 16.83 15.33 -8.47
N TRP A 46 16.43 14.67 -7.39
CA TRP A 46 15.32 15.10 -6.54
C TRP A 46 15.74 16.27 -5.66
N PHE A 47 14.88 17.29 -5.48
CA PHE A 47 15.15 18.35 -4.52
C PHE A 47 15.32 17.76 -3.11
N ALA A 48 16.24 18.30 -2.31
CA ALA A 48 16.55 17.74 -0.98
C ALA A 48 15.32 17.64 -0.06
N ASN A 49 14.34 18.54 -0.20
CA ASN A 49 13.07 18.53 0.55
C ASN A 49 12.06 17.47 0.04
N THR A 50 12.27 16.89 -1.14
CA THR A 50 11.42 15.84 -1.74
C THR A 50 11.98 14.43 -1.59
N THR A 51 13.18 14.29 -1.00
CA THR A 51 13.88 12.99 -0.87
C THR A 51 13.01 11.88 -0.28
N VAL A 52 12.24 12.18 0.76
CA VAL A 52 11.33 11.21 1.40
C VAL A 52 10.22 10.78 0.44
N ALA A 53 9.56 11.72 -0.23
CA ALA A 53 8.53 11.41 -1.22
C ALA A 53 9.08 10.59 -2.40
N GLY A 54 10.30 10.92 -2.86
CA GLY A 54 10.98 10.17 -3.91
C GLY A 54 11.25 8.71 -3.50
N GLN A 55 11.71 8.47 -2.27
CA GLN A 55 11.92 7.13 -1.73
C GLN A 55 10.62 6.31 -1.66
N GLU A 56 9.52 6.93 -1.21
CA GLU A 56 8.20 6.28 -1.18
C GLU A 56 7.69 5.91 -2.58
N ILE A 57 7.86 6.79 -3.58
CA ILE A 57 7.50 6.50 -4.97
C ILE A 57 8.32 5.32 -5.51
N VAL A 58 9.63 5.28 -5.25
CA VAL A 58 10.49 4.18 -5.69
C VAL A 58 10.08 2.87 -5.01
N ALA A 59 9.81 2.88 -3.71
CA ALA A 59 9.34 1.71 -2.97
C ALA A 59 7.99 1.20 -3.50
N ALA A 60 7.02 2.09 -3.71
CA ALA A 60 5.72 1.74 -4.30
C ALA A 60 5.87 1.19 -5.72
N THR A 61 6.77 1.77 -6.53
CA THR A 61 7.07 1.29 -7.89
C THR A 61 7.67 -0.11 -7.87
N GLN A 62 8.66 -0.37 -6.99
CA GLN A 62 9.25 -1.69 -6.83
C GLN A 62 8.22 -2.74 -6.39
N TRP A 63 7.27 -2.36 -5.54
CA TRP A 63 6.19 -3.22 -5.11
C TRP A 63 5.15 -3.49 -6.20
N LEU A 64 4.79 -2.49 -7.00
CA LEU A 64 3.78 -2.58 -8.07
C LEU A 64 4.30 -3.22 -9.36
N ASN A 65 5.55 -2.98 -9.74
CA ASN A 65 6.13 -3.46 -11.00
C ASN A 65 5.95 -4.96 -11.26
N PRO A 66 6.16 -5.88 -10.28
CA PRO A 66 5.94 -7.31 -10.51
C PRO A 66 4.45 -7.73 -10.53
N GLN A 67 3.51 -6.86 -10.16
CA GLN A 67 2.08 -7.18 -10.12
C GLN A 67 1.37 -6.92 -11.46
N GLY A 68 2.01 -6.18 -12.37
CA GLY A 68 1.50 -5.85 -13.70
C GLY A 68 2.10 -6.71 -14.82
N PRO A 69 1.60 -6.58 -16.06
CA PRO A 69 0.71 -5.52 -16.54
C PRO A 69 -0.77 -5.78 -16.25
N TRP A 70 -1.49 -4.75 -15.78
CA TRP A 70 -2.96 -4.78 -15.65
C TRP A 70 -3.61 -4.54 -17.02
N SER A 71 -4.75 -5.19 -17.26
CA SER A 71 -5.48 -5.04 -18.51
C SER A 71 -6.99 -5.11 -18.28
N VAL A 72 -7.75 -4.40 -19.12
CA VAL A 72 -9.22 -4.48 -19.15
C VAL A 72 -9.72 -5.89 -19.44
N VAL A 73 -8.90 -6.75 -20.06
CA VAL A 73 -9.31 -8.14 -20.33
C VAL A 73 -9.16 -9.05 -19.10
N ASN A 74 -8.51 -8.58 -18.02
CA ASN A 74 -8.38 -9.32 -16.77
C ASN A 74 -9.62 -9.16 -15.87
N LYS A 75 -10.80 -9.42 -16.43
CA LYS A 75 -12.09 -9.37 -15.75
C LYS A 75 -12.90 -10.60 -16.18
N THR A 76 -13.75 -11.11 -15.29
CA THR A 76 -14.48 -12.37 -15.53
C THR A 76 -15.82 -12.21 -16.23
N LEU A 77 -16.42 -11.01 -16.18
CA LEU A 77 -17.70 -10.72 -16.83
C LEU A 77 -17.49 -9.92 -18.11
N LEU A 78 -18.42 -10.08 -19.05
CA LEU A 78 -18.46 -9.26 -20.25
C LEU A 78 -19.34 -8.03 -20.03
N PRO A 79 -18.99 -6.88 -20.63
CA PRO A 79 -19.85 -5.71 -20.67
C PRO A 79 -21.12 -5.98 -21.51
N PRO A 80 -22.16 -5.13 -21.43
CA PRO A 80 -23.39 -5.26 -22.22
C PRO A 80 -23.17 -5.31 -23.74
N SER A 81 -22.05 -4.78 -24.24
CA SER A 81 -21.66 -4.85 -25.66
C SER A 81 -21.17 -6.24 -26.10
N GLY A 82 -20.81 -7.12 -25.15
CA GLY A 82 -20.22 -8.44 -25.41
C GLY A 82 -18.74 -8.42 -25.79
N ASN A 83 -18.10 -7.25 -25.92
CA ASN A 83 -16.68 -7.13 -26.26
C ASN A 83 -15.80 -7.06 -25.01
N ILE A 84 -14.89 -8.02 -24.83
CA ILE A 84 -13.97 -8.06 -23.67
C ILE A 84 -12.99 -6.87 -23.62
N HIS A 85 -12.74 -6.22 -24.75
CA HIS A 85 -11.87 -5.04 -24.82
C HIS A 85 -12.55 -3.75 -24.32
N ASP A 86 -13.87 -3.76 -24.13
CA ASP A 86 -14.57 -2.59 -23.62
C ASP A 86 -14.37 -2.49 -22.09
N TYR A 87 -14.06 -1.29 -21.61
CA TYR A 87 -13.97 -1.01 -20.17
C TYR A 87 -15.37 -1.02 -19.54
N TYR A 88 -15.51 -1.66 -18.37
CA TYR A 88 -16.70 -1.50 -17.54
C TYR A 88 -16.32 -1.58 -16.05
N SER A 89 -17.12 -0.93 -15.22
CA SER A 89 -17.04 -1.00 -13.75
C SER A 89 -18.45 -1.13 -13.17
N LEU A 90 -18.55 -1.66 -11.95
CA LEU A 90 -19.81 -1.69 -11.21
C LEU A 90 -20.01 -0.35 -10.49
N SER A 91 -21.27 0.08 -10.35
CA SER A 91 -21.63 1.29 -9.60
C SER A 91 -21.30 1.11 -8.12
N PRO A 92 -20.39 1.91 -7.51
CA PRO A 92 -19.91 1.68 -6.14
C PRO A 92 -20.97 1.70 -5.04
N TYR A 93 -22.11 2.37 -5.29
CA TYR A 93 -23.20 2.55 -4.32
C TYR A 93 -24.51 1.91 -4.74
N TRP A 94 -24.45 0.91 -5.62
CA TRP A 94 -25.63 0.18 -6.05
C TRP A 94 -25.60 -1.25 -5.52
N TRP A 95 -26.63 -1.62 -4.77
CA TRP A 95 -26.78 -2.94 -4.17
C TRP A 95 -28.07 -3.60 -4.66
N PRO A 96 -28.12 -4.94 -4.76
CA PRO A 96 -29.33 -5.65 -5.13
C PRO A 96 -30.49 -5.36 -4.18
N ASP A 97 -31.69 -5.19 -4.72
CA ASP A 97 -32.92 -5.14 -3.91
C ASP A 97 -33.32 -6.56 -3.49
N CYS A 98 -33.29 -6.82 -2.19
CA CYS A 98 -33.65 -8.11 -1.60
C CYS A 98 -35.15 -8.26 -1.29
N SER A 99 -35.99 -7.25 -1.55
CA SER A 99 -37.42 -7.23 -1.20
C SER A 99 -38.21 -8.42 -1.75
N ASN A 100 -37.81 -8.94 -2.91
CA ASN A 100 -38.48 -10.06 -3.59
C ASN A 100 -37.75 -11.40 -3.43
N VAL A 101 -36.73 -11.49 -2.56
CA VAL A 101 -35.85 -12.67 -2.46
C VAL A 101 -36.44 -13.77 -1.56
N HIS A 102 -37.66 -13.61 -1.00
CA HIS A 102 -38.27 -14.57 -0.06
C HIS A 102 -37.27 -15.10 0.97
N ASN A 103 -36.41 -14.22 1.50
CA ASN A 103 -35.39 -14.60 2.45
C ASN A 103 -36.04 -15.12 3.74
N THR A 104 -36.00 -16.43 3.96
CA THR A 104 -36.52 -17.09 5.17
C THR A 104 -35.52 -17.13 6.31
N THR A 105 -34.31 -16.59 6.12
CA THR A 105 -33.27 -16.55 7.15
C THR A 105 -33.41 -15.26 7.94
N ALA A 106 -34.28 -15.27 8.96
CA ALA A 106 -34.31 -14.21 9.95
C ALA A 106 -33.00 -14.22 10.76
N LEU A 107 -32.39 -13.05 10.94
CA LEU A 107 -31.30 -12.88 11.89
C LEU A 107 -31.80 -13.25 13.29
N THR A 108 -30.97 -13.93 14.08
CA THR A 108 -31.34 -14.21 15.47
C THR A 108 -31.32 -12.91 16.28
N GLU A 109 -32.10 -12.86 17.37
CA GLU A 109 -32.18 -11.66 18.22
C GLU A 109 -30.79 -11.21 18.73
N GLN A 110 -29.85 -12.15 18.93
CA GLN A 110 -28.47 -11.83 19.31
C GLN A 110 -27.66 -11.09 18.22
N GLN A 111 -28.01 -11.25 16.94
CA GLN A 111 -27.30 -10.60 15.82
C GLN A 111 -27.83 -9.17 15.55
N ILE A 112 -28.99 -8.83 16.11
CA ILE A 112 -29.64 -7.53 15.93
C ILE A 112 -29.30 -6.57 17.09
N SER A 113 -28.78 -7.09 18.22
CA SER A 113 -28.66 -6.35 19.48
C SER A 113 -27.23 -5.93 19.88
N ASP A 114 -26.36 -5.56 18.93
CA ASP A 114 -25.06 -4.92 19.22
C ASP A 114 -25.09 -3.40 18.95
#